data_AF-A0A831PNJ6-F1
#
_entry.id   AF-A0A831PNJ6-F1
#
_cell.length_a   1.000
_cell.length_b   1.000
_cell.length_c   1.000
_cell.angle_alpha   90.00
_cell.angle_beta   90.00
_cell.angle_gamma   90.00
#
_symmetry.space_group_name_H-M   'P 1'
#
loop_
_entity.id
_entity.type
_entity.pdbx_description
1 polymer ?
#
loop_
_entity_poly.entity_id
_entity_poly.type
_entity_poly.pdbx_seq_one_letter_code
_entity_poly.pdbx_strand_id
1 'polypeptide(L)'
;MTQRTRCRDIERLMLEAEQRALTGAERRLVEEHTRACANCRDFASDRATIRAGLGTANWPEPPDDLVRRTRRLMRQAGAAKGPAPLPAWVLVALAMVAIATGIWAAVSLADVTADTTLADLPLAARAAVFVIVQNAVTLLFAPVVLRAFRAGRGVPAKVG
;
A
#
# COMPACT_ATOMS: atom_id res chain seq x y z
N MET A 1 -38.79 5.56 7.83
CA MET A 1 -38.80 4.20 8.38
C MET A 1 -37.42 3.90 8.91
N THR A 2 -37.16 4.18 10.20
CA THR A 2 -35.90 3.88 10.86
C THR A 2 -35.83 2.37 11.12
N GLN A 3 -35.00 1.65 10.36
CA GLN A 3 -34.62 0.29 10.73
C GLN A 3 -34.13 0.34 12.17
N ARG A 4 -34.77 -0.41 13.08
CA ARG A 4 -34.25 -0.61 14.44
C ARG A 4 -32.90 -1.29 14.31
N THR A 5 -31.82 -0.52 14.37
CA THR A 5 -30.46 -1.03 14.44
C THR A 5 -30.39 -1.95 15.66
N ARG A 6 -29.94 -3.20 15.44
CA ARG A 6 -29.88 -4.19 16.52
C ARG A 6 -28.67 -3.87 17.39
N CYS A 7 -28.78 -4.03 18.71
CA CYS A 7 -27.66 -3.81 19.64
C CYS A 7 -26.39 -4.58 19.21
N ARG A 8 -26.55 -5.81 18.69
CA ARG A 8 -25.45 -6.62 18.17
C ARG A 8 -24.65 -5.94 17.05
N ASP A 9 -25.29 -5.16 16.18
CA ASP A 9 -24.61 -4.45 15.10
C ASP A 9 -23.79 -3.27 15.64
N ILE A 10 -24.33 -2.59 16.66
CA ILE A 10 -23.65 -1.50 17.36
C ILE A 10 -22.46 -2.03 18.16
N GLU A 11 -22.63 -3.11 18.91
CA GLU A 11 -21.55 -3.78 19.65
C GLU A 11 -20.41 -4.19 18.70
N ARG A 12 -20.76 -4.76 17.54
CA ARG A 12 -19.80 -5.10 16.49
C ARG A 12 -19.07 -3.86 15.97
N LEU A 13 -19.78 -2.78 15.64
CA LEU A 13 -19.15 -1.53 15.20
C LEU A 13 -18.21 -0.95 16.27
N MET A 14 -18.59 -1.01 17.54
CA MET A 14 -17.73 -0.60 18.65
C MET A 14 -16.46 -1.46 18.73
N LEU A 15 -16.53 -2.77 18.46
CA LEU A 15 -15.34 -3.65 18.39
C LEU A 15 -14.47 -3.34 17.16
N GLU A 16 -15.08 -3.12 16.01
CA GLU A 16 -14.35 -2.77 14.79
C GLU A 16 -13.62 -1.41 14.91
N ALA A 17 -14.19 -0.47 15.65
CA ALA A 17 -13.57 0.82 15.95
C ALA A 17 -12.19 0.72 16.63
N GLU A 18 -11.87 -0.44 17.23
CA GLU A 18 -10.57 -0.68 17.84
C GLU A 18 -9.48 -1.04 16.81
N GLN A 19 -9.90 -1.67 15.71
CA GLN A 19 -8.99 -2.21 14.69
C GLN A 19 -8.89 -1.29 13.48
N ARG A 20 -9.95 -0.51 13.20
CA ARG A 20 -10.03 0.43 12.09
C ARG A 20 -10.71 1.72 12.50
N ALA A 21 -10.43 2.78 11.74
CA ALA A 21 -11.22 3.99 11.83
C ALA A 21 -12.65 3.72 11.34
N LEU A 22 -13.65 4.05 12.16
CA LEU A 22 -15.03 4.12 11.72
C LEU A 22 -15.24 5.33 10.82
N THR A 23 -16.10 5.18 9.83
CA THR A 23 -16.62 6.30 9.03
C THR A 23 -17.43 7.27 9.90
N GLY A 24 -17.63 8.50 9.44
CA GLY A 24 -18.41 9.50 10.18
C GLY A 24 -19.86 9.06 10.43
N ALA A 25 -20.47 8.34 9.49
CA ALA A 25 -21.82 7.82 9.63
C ALA A 25 -21.90 6.68 10.67
N GLU A 26 -20.97 5.72 10.62
CA GLU A 26 -20.89 4.64 11.61
C GLU A 26 -20.67 5.18 13.02
N ARG A 27 -19.78 6.18 13.16
CA ARG A 27 -19.52 6.80 14.46
C ARG A 27 -20.78 7.48 15.03
N ARG A 28 -21.48 8.28 14.22
CA ARG A 28 -22.73 8.92 14.63
C ARG A 28 -23.79 7.89 15.04
N LEU A 29 -23.89 6.79 14.30
CA LEU A 29 -24.82 5.71 14.61
C LEU A 29 -24.53 5.06 15.98
N VAL A 30 -23.26 4.78 16.27
CA VAL A 30 -22.84 4.25 17.58
C VAL A 30 -23.13 5.25 18.70
N GLU A 31 -22.79 6.53 18.51
CA GLU A 31 -23.04 7.59 19.49
C GLU A 31 -24.54 7.79 19.77
N GLU A 32 -25.37 7.82 18.73
CA GLU A 32 -26.81 7.97 18.87
C GLU A 32 -27.43 6.77 19.60
N HIS A 33 -27.04 5.55 19.23
CA HIS A 33 -27.58 4.35 19.84
C HIS A 33 -27.15 4.18 21.31
N THR A 34 -25.88 4.46 21.62
CA THR A 34 -25.36 4.37 23.01
C THR A 34 -25.97 5.40 23.95
N ARG A 35 -26.41 6.56 23.44
CA ARG A 35 -27.21 7.52 24.22
C ARG A 35 -28.60 6.98 24.58
N ALA A 36 -29.23 6.25 23.68
CA ALA A 36 -30.61 5.79 23.83
C ALA A 36 -30.75 4.39 24.47
N CYS A 37 -29.76 3.50 24.29
CA CYS A 37 -29.80 2.12 24.75
C CYS A 37 -28.92 1.92 26.00
N ALA A 38 -29.53 1.49 27.11
CA ALA A 38 -28.79 1.17 28.34
C ALA A 38 -27.78 0.04 28.13
N ASN A 39 -28.19 -1.08 27.51
CA ASN A 39 -27.32 -2.23 27.29
C ASN A 39 -26.03 -1.88 26.50
N CYS A 40 -26.14 -1.08 25.44
CA CYS A 40 -24.97 -0.67 24.66
C CYS A 40 -24.06 0.31 25.42
N ARG A 41 -24.61 1.08 26.37
CA ARG A 41 -23.85 1.97 27.25
C ARG A 41 -23.07 1.17 28.29
N ASP A 42 -23.72 0.17 28.89
CA ASP A 42 -23.09 -0.73 29.85
C ASP A 42 -21.96 -1.51 29.17
N PHE A 43 -22.21 -2.04 27.98
CA PHE A 43 -21.18 -2.67 27.16
C PHE A 43 -19.99 -1.74 26.86
N ALA A 44 -20.25 -0.45 26.57
CA ALA A 44 -19.17 0.53 26.38
C ALA A 44 -18.33 0.71 27.66
N SER A 45 -19.01 0.82 28.81
CA SER A 45 -18.40 1.01 30.13
C SER A 45 -17.57 -0.20 30.56
N ASP A 46 -18.11 -1.41 30.40
CA ASP A 46 -17.41 -2.66 30.71
C ASP A 46 -16.13 -2.79 29.91
N ARG A 47 -16.18 -2.45 28.62
CA ARG A 47 -14.99 -2.45 27.76
C ARG A 47 -13.97 -1.41 28.15
N ALA A 48 -14.40 -0.20 28.50
CA ALA A 48 -13.50 0.82 29.01
C ALA A 48 -12.80 0.34 30.30
N THR A 49 -13.53 -0.33 31.18
CA THR A 49 -13.02 -0.91 32.42
C THR A 49 -12.01 -2.03 32.17
N ILE A 50 -12.34 -3.00 31.30
CA ILE A 50 -11.44 -4.09 30.92
C ILE A 50 -10.15 -3.53 30.33
N ARG A 51 -10.23 -2.53 29.45
CA ARG A 51 -9.05 -1.91 28.84
C ARG A 51 -8.20 -1.16 29.84
N ALA A 52 -8.82 -0.42 30.75
CA ALA A 52 -8.08 0.23 31.83
C ALA A 52 -7.33 -0.81 32.66
N GLY A 53 -7.97 -1.94 33.01
CA GLY A 53 -7.35 -3.05 33.72
C GLY A 53 -6.21 -3.73 32.95
N LEU A 54 -6.39 -3.98 31.64
CA LEU A 54 -5.33 -4.56 30.80
C LEU A 54 -4.18 -3.58 30.55
N GLY A 55 -4.46 -2.28 30.52
CA GLY A 55 -3.46 -1.23 30.33
C GLY A 55 -2.60 -0.99 31.58
N THR A 56 -3.13 -1.27 32.78
CA THR A 56 -2.37 -1.21 34.04
C THR A 56 -1.70 -2.52 34.39
N ALA A 57 -2.00 -3.61 33.68
CA ALA A 57 -1.36 -4.89 33.90
C ALA A 57 0.14 -4.82 33.54
N ASN A 58 1.00 -5.17 34.50
CA ASN A 58 2.42 -5.37 34.26
C ASN A 58 2.62 -6.70 33.54
N TRP A 59 2.63 -6.64 32.21
CA TRP A 59 2.95 -7.81 31.40
C TRP A 59 4.43 -8.18 31.58
N PRO A 60 4.76 -9.44 31.88
CA PRO A 60 6.14 -9.87 31.97
C PRO A 60 6.84 -9.63 30.63
N GLU A 61 8.08 -9.15 30.69
CA GLU A 61 8.87 -8.94 29.49
C GLU A 61 9.10 -10.30 28.80
N PRO A 62 8.80 -10.43 27.49
CA PRO A 62 9.00 -11.68 26.79
C PRO A 62 10.49 -12.04 26.75
N PRO A 63 10.85 -13.33 26.85
CA PRO A 63 12.25 -13.75 26.74
C PRO A 63 12.88 -13.32 25.43
N ASP A 64 14.13 -12.84 25.47
CA ASP A 64 14.87 -12.35 24.31
C ASP A 64 14.90 -13.34 23.14
N ASP A 65 15.00 -14.63 23.44
CA ASP A 65 15.02 -15.68 22.41
C ASP A 65 13.71 -15.71 21.61
N LEU A 66 12.58 -15.53 22.29
CA LEU A 66 11.26 -15.53 21.67
C LEU A 66 11.08 -14.29 20.79
N VAL A 67 11.58 -13.13 21.24
CA VAL A 67 11.61 -11.90 20.44
C VAL A 67 12.47 -12.09 19.19
N ARG A 68 13.68 -12.65 19.33
CA ARG A 68 14.58 -12.92 18.20
C ARG A 68 13.96 -13.90 17.20
N ARG A 69 13.39 -15.00 17.69
CA ARG A 69 12.74 -16.03 16.85
C ARG A 69 11.54 -15.46 16.10
N THR A 70 10.70 -14.68 16.78
CA THR A 70 9.53 -14.05 16.17
C THR A 70 9.94 -13.04 15.10
N ARG A 71 10.94 -12.19 15.37
CA ARG A 71 11.50 -11.27 14.36
C ARG A 71 12.06 -12.01 13.14
N ARG A 72 12.76 -13.13 13.36
CA ARG A 72 13.29 -13.97 12.27
C ARG A 72 12.16 -14.54 11.42
N LEU A 73 11.12 -15.09 12.05
CA LEU A 73 9.95 -15.64 11.34
C LEU A 73 9.19 -14.55 10.57
N MET A 74 9.00 -13.36 11.15
CA MET A 74 8.37 -12.24 10.46
C MET A 74 9.18 -11.77 9.24
N ARG A 75 10.51 -11.74 9.33
CA ARG A 75 11.38 -11.43 8.18
C ARG A 75 11.29 -12.51 7.11
N GLN A 76 11.27 -13.78 7.50
CA GLN A 76 11.12 -14.90 6.55
C GLN A 76 9.76 -14.87 5.86
N ALA A 77 8.67 -14.61 6.60
CA ALA A 77 7.33 -14.46 6.04
C ALA A 77 7.21 -13.22 5.12
N GLY A 78 7.87 -12.12 5.47
CA GLY A 78 7.95 -10.92 4.63
C GLY A 78 8.80 -11.13 3.37
N ALA A 79 9.92 -11.83 3.48
CA ALA A 79 10.79 -12.16 2.36
C ALA A 79 10.17 -13.18 1.40
N ALA A 80 9.35 -14.11 1.91
CA ALA A 80 8.56 -15.02 1.09
C ALA A 80 7.47 -14.30 0.27
N LYS A 81 7.11 -13.06 0.64
CA LYS A 81 6.27 -12.15 -0.15
C LYS A 81 7.10 -11.20 -1.03
N GLY A 82 8.26 -11.66 -1.52
CA GLY A 82 8.95 -10.99 -2.62
C GLY A 82 8.01 -10.85 -3.83
N PRO A 83 8.23 -9.85 -4.71
CA PRO A 83 7.47 -9.76 -5.95
C PRO A 83 7.58 -11.09 -6.68
N ALA A 84 6.44 -11.65 -7.09
CA ALA A 84 6.41 -12.89 -7.85
C ALA A 84 7.40 -12.77 -9.03
N PRO A 85 8.24 -13.79 -9.29
CA PRO A 85 9.19 -13.73 -10.40
C PRO A 85 8.41 -13.47 -11.69
N LEU A 86 8.82 -12.44 -12.44
CA LEU A 86 8.23 -12.16 -13.74
C LEU A 86 8.43 -13.39 -14.64
N PRO A 87 7.41 -13.80 -15.43
CA PRO A 87 7.56 -14.90 -16.37
C PRO A 87 8.73 -14.66 -17.32
N ALA A 88 9.51 -15.70 -17.63
CA ALA A 88 10.71 -15.60 -18.46
C ALA A 88 10.43 -14.93 -19.82
N TRP A 89 9.25 -15.17 -20.41
CA TRP A 89 8.85 -14.55 -21.68
C TRP A 89 8.71 -13.03 -21.58
N VAL A 90 8.31 -12.48 -20.43
CA VAL A 90 8.22 -11.02 -20.20
C VAL A 90 9.62 -10.42 -20.21
N LEU A 91 10.58 -11.08 -19.56
CA LEU A 91 11.98 -10.64 -19.53
C LEU A 91 12.61 -10.69 -20.92
N VAL A 92 12.35 -11.76 -21.68
CA VAL A 92 12.82 -11.90 -23.06
C VAL A 92 12.21 -10.82 -23.96
N ALA A 93 10.90 -10.57 -23.85
CA ALA A 93 10.23 -9.52 -24.61
C ALA A 93 10.80 -8.14 -24.27
N LEU A 94 11.02 -7.84 -22.99
CA LEU A 94 11.63 -6.59 -22.55
C LEU A 94 13.05 -6.43 -23.11
N ALA A 95 13.87 -7.49 -23.07
CA ALA A 95 15.23 -7.48 -23.61
C ALA A 95 15.23 -7.23 -25.13
N MET A 96 14.34 -7.89 -25.87
CA MET A 96 14.20 -7.70 -27.32
C MET A 96 13.79 -6.27 -27.65
N VAL A 97 12.81 -5.71 -26.93
CA VAL A 97 12.38 -4.31 -27.13
C VAL A 97 13.53 -3.34 -26.84
N ALA A 98 14.27 -3.56 -25.75
CA ALA A 98 15.42 -2.73 -25.38
C ALA A 98 16.54 -2.76 -26.43
N ILE A 99 16.86 -3.95 -26.97
CA ILE A 99 17.84 -4.11 -28.04
C ILE A 99 17.38 -3.38 -29.31
N ALA A 100 16.13 -3.60 -29.73
CA ALA A 100 15.58 -2.98 -30.93
C ALA A 100 15.55 -1.44 -30.83
N THR A 101 15.11 -0.91 -29.68
CA THR A 101 15.13 0.54 -29.44
C THR A 101 16.54 1.11 -29.34
N GLY A 102 17.49 0.37 -28.74
CA GLY A 102 18.90 0.76 -28.69
C GLY A 102 19.54 0.86 -30.07
N ILE A 103 19.32 -0.15 -30.93
CA ILE A 103 19.82 -0.15 -32.31
C ILE A 103 19.17 1.00 -33.10
N TRP A 104 17.85 1.17 -32.99
CA TRP A 104 17.15 2.23 -33.68
C TRP A 104 17.61 3.63 -33.25
N ALA A 105 17.85 3.83 -31.95
CA ALA A 105 18.38 5.08 -31.42
C ALA A 105 19.82 5.32 -31.91
N ALA A 106 20.69 4.31 -31.89
CA ALA A 106 22.07 4.42 -32.36
C ALA A 106 22.15 4.84 -33.83
N VAL A 107 21.29 4.25 -34.69
CA VAL A 107 21.20 4.64 -36.11
C VAL A 107 20.61 6.04 -36.26
N SER A 108 19.56 6.37 -35.50
CA SER A 108 18.88 7.67 -35.61
C SER A 108 19.73 8.83 -35.09
N LEU A 109 20.70 8.57 -34.22
CA LEU A 109 21.62 9.57 -33.66
C LEU A 109 23.01 9.54 -34.32
N ALA A 110 23.26 8.68 -35.31
CA ALA A 110 24.58 8.51 -35.92
C ALA A 110 25.14 9.80 -36.54
N ASP A 111 24.26 10.67 -37.07
CA ASP A 111 24.62 11.94 -37.73
C ASP A 111 24.43 13.18 -36.83
N VAL A 112 24.12 13.01 -35.54
CA VAL A 112 23.85 14.13 -34.63
C VAL A 112 25.16 14.58 -33.97
N THR A 113 25.69 15.72 -34.40
CA THR A 113 26.85 16.37 -33.78
C THR A 113 26.43 17.35 -32.68
N ALA A 114 27.34 17.68 -31.75
CA ALA A 114 27.05 18.51 -30.57
C ALA A 114 26.55 19.93 -30.90
N ASP A 115 26.83 20.43 -32.10
CA ASP A 115 26.40 21.76 -32.57
C ASP A 115 25.01 21.76 -33.22
N THR A 116 24.35 20.60 -33.31
CA THR A 116 23.04 20.47 -33.95
C THR A 116 21.92 20.93 -33.00
N THR A 117 21.27 22.04 -33.33
CA THR A 117 20.12 22.56 -32.58
C THR A 117 18.91 21.63 -32.66
N LEU A 118 18.10 21.53 -31.59
CA LEU A 118 16.89 20.69 -31.53
C LEU A 118 15.92 20.91 -32.72
N ALA A 119 15.94 22.13 -33.27
CA ALA A 119 15.14 22.58 -34.40
C ALA A 119 15.59 22.02 -35.76
N ASP A 120 16.80 21.46 -35.86
CA ASP A 120 17.36 20.93 -37.12
C ASP A 120 17.42 19.39 -37.13
N LEU A 121 17.09 18.75 -36.01
CA LEU A 121 17.05 17.29 -35.95
C LEU A 121 15.94 16.71 -36.85
N PRO A 122 16.23 15.64 -37.61
CA PRO A 122 15.21 14.89 -38.33
C PRO A 122 14.19 14.30 -37.37
N LEU A 123 12.95 14.12 -37.86
CA LEU A 123 11.79 13.72 -37.05
C LEU A 123 12.06 12.42 -36.25
N ALA A 124 12.80 11.47 -36.83
CA ALA A 124 13.21 10.23 -36.18
C ALA A 124 14.12 10.45 -34.96
N ALA A 125 15.10 11.36 -35.07
CA ALA A 125 16.01 11.68 -33.98
C ALA A 125 15.30 12.45 -32.84
N ARG A 126 14.33 13.32 -33.18
CA ARG A 126 13.45 13.94 -32.17
C ARG A 126 12.62 12.91 -31.42
N ALA A 127 12.04 11.94 -32.13
CA ALA A 127 11.28 10.86 -31.51
C ALA A 127 12.16 10.02 -30.57
N ALA A 128 13.40 9.72 -30.96
CA ALA A 128 14.35 9.02 -30.10
C ALA A 128 14.68 9.82 -28.82
N VAL A 129 14.92 11.14 -28.92
CA VAL A 129 15.14 12.01 -27.76
C VAL A 129 13.89 12.05 -26.85
N PHE A 130 12.69 12.14 -27.41
CA PHE A 130 11.45 12.08 -26.62
C PHE A 130 11.30 10.76 -25.87
N VAL A 131 11.64 9.61 -26.48
CA VAL A 131 11.63 8.30 -25.83
C VAL A 131 12.66 8.24 -24.69
N ILE A 132 13.86 8.77 -24.89
CA ILE A 132 14.91 8.82 -23.86
C ILE A 132 14.45 9.68 -22.68
N VAL A 133 13.92 10.88 -22.95
CA VAL A 133 13.39 11.79 -21.91
C VAL A 133 12.22 11.14 -21.19
N GLN A 134 11.29 10.52 -21.91
CA GLN A 134 10.15 9.81 -21.32
C GLN A 134 10.63 8.67 -20.42
N ASN A 135 11.56 7.83 -20.87
CA ASN A 135 12.12 6.74 -20.05
C ASN A 135 12.85 7.27 -18.81
N ALA A 136 13.64 8.35 -18.93
CA ALA A 136 14.34 8.96 -17.81
C ALA A 136 13.37 9.54 -16.77
N VAL A 137 12.33 10.25 -17.23
CA VAL A 137 11.24 10.75 -16.38
C VAL A 137 10.54 9.59 -15.67
N THR A 138 10.19 8.53 -16.39
CA THR A 138 9.50 7.37 -15.80
C THR A 138 10.36 6.68 -14.73
N LEU A 139 11.66 6.54 -14.98
CA LEU A 139 12.61 5.98 -14.01
C LEU A 139 12.80 6.89 -12.78
N LEU A 140 12.82 8.21 -12.96
CA LEU A 140 12.91 9.18 -11.87
C LEU A 140 11.67 9.11 -10.96
N PHE A 141 10.48 8.95 -11.56
CA PHE A 141 9.21 8.89 -10.82
C PHE A 141 8.82 7.49 -10.34
N ALA A 142 9.40 6.42 -10.88
CA ALA A 142 9.17 5.03 -10.45
C ALA A 142 9.33 4.81 -8.93
N PRO A 143 10.40 5.26 -8.25
CA PRO A 143 10.53 5.09 -6.80
C PRO A 143 9.48 5.86 -5.99
N VAL A 144 9.00 7.01 -6.49
CA VAL A 144 7.91 7.80 -5.86
C VAL A 144 6.57 7.07 -5.99
N VAL A 145 6.27 6.58 -7.20
CA VAL A 145 5.06 5.78 -7.48
C VAL A 145 5.08 4.48 -6.67
N LEU A 146 6.21 3.77 -6.61
CA LEU A 146 6.36 2.56 -5.81
C LEU A 146 6.20 2.83 -4.30
N ARG A 147 6.67 3.98 -3.80
CA ARG A 147 6.42 4.41 -2.41
C ARG A 147 4.94 4.70 -2.18
N ALA A 148 4.27 5.41 -3.09
CA ALA A 148 2.85 5.73 -2.98
C ALA A 148 1.97 4.47 -3.01
N PHE A 149 2.25 3.52 -3.91
CA PHE A 149 1.53 2.25 -3.97
C PHE A 149 1.78 1.34 -2.76
N ARG A 150 2.99 1.36 -2.17
CA ARG A 150 3.27 0.64 -0.92
C ARG A 150 2.52 1.24 0.27
N ALA A 151 2.36 2.56 0.32
CA ALA A 151 1.53 3.22 1.34
C ALA A 151 0.03 2.91 1.18
N GLY A 152 -0.46 2.83 -0.06
CA GLY A 152 -1.87 2.52 -0.36
C GLY A 152 -2.26 1.04 -0.21
N ARG A 153 -1.31 0.10 -0.26
CA ARG A 153 -1.56 -1.35 -0.04
C ARG A 153 -1.52 -1.77 1.42
N GLY A 154 -1.73 -0.85 2.36
CA GLY A 154 -2.09 -1.16 3.74
C GLY A 154 -3.41 -1.93 3.82
N VAL A 155 -3.33 -3.25 3.57
CA VAL A 155 -4.24 -4.34 3.96
C VAL A 155 -5.70 -4.25 3.47
N PRO A 156 -6.09 -4.95 2.37
CA PRO A 156 -7.42 -5.54 2.32
C PRO A 156 -7.45 -6.72 3.30
N ALA A 157 -8.12 -6.55 4.44
CA ALA A 157 -8.44 -7.66 5.33
C ALA A 157 -9.31 -8.64 4.54
N LYS A 158 -8.75 -9.79 4.15
CA LYS A 158 -9.56 -10.92 3.68
C LYS A 158 -10.36 -11.41 4.87
N VAL A 159 -11.66 -11.13 4.85
CA VAL A 159 -12.67 -11.76 5.68
C VAL A 159 -12.79 -13.20 5.20
N GLY A 160 -12.40 -14.14 6.06
CA GLY A 160 -12.62 -15.57 5.95
C GLY A 160 -13.02 -16.08 7.33
#